data_AF-A0A1G9IHP9-F1
#
_entry.id   AF-A0A1G9IHP9-F1
#
_cell.length_a   1.000
_cell.length_b   1.000
_cell.length_c   1.000
_cell.angle_alpha   90.00
_cell.angle_beta   90.00
_cell.angle_gamma   90.00
#
_symmetry.space_group_name_H-M   'P 1'
#
loop_
_entity.id
_entity.type
_entity.pdbx_description
1 polymer ?
#
loop_
_entity_poly.entity_id
_entity_poly.type
_entity_poly.pdbx_seq_one_letter_code
_entity_poly.pdbx_strand_id
1 'polypeptide(L)'
;MKIKRAIVLGILIWSIGILLYSISYNVPLLENPETQANLALFVAVIPLVWFGCWFYYKKDSQTHGYRVGQTLLLTAVTLDALITVPFFVIPKGGSHYSFFTDLGFWMIAIEFLLVATLYWYARVNPQINASKQ
;
A
#
# COMPACT_ATOMS: atom_id res chain seq x y z
N MET A 1 -6.11 -1.64 -18.65
CA MET A 1 -5.84 -1.09 -17.30
C MET A 1 -5.96 0.43 -17.33
N LYS A 2 -6.85 1.02 -16.53
CA LYS A 2 -6.94 2.48 -16.41
C LYS A 2 -5.87 3.00 -15.44
N ILE A 3 -4.65 3.19 -15.96
CA ILE A 3 -3.44 3.59 -15.20
C ILE A 3 -3.68 4.85 -14.35
N LYS A 4 -4.27 5.90 -14.92
CA LYS A 4 -4.54 7.16 -14.19
C LYS A 4 -5.30 6.93 -12.88
N ARG A 5 -6.30 6.03 -12.88
CA ARG A 5 -7.08 5.70 -11.68
C ARG A 5 -6.26 4.89 -10.68
N ALA A 6 -5.44 3.95 -11.15
CA ALA A 6 -4.55 3.20 -10.27
C ALA A 6 -3.55 4.14 -9.57
N ILE A 7 -2.97 5.09 -10.29
CA ILE A 7 -2.05 6.09 -9.70
C ILE A 7 -2.78 6.93 -8.64
N VAL A 8 -3.96 7.48 -8.95
CA VAL A 8 -4.74 8.28 -7.99
C VAL A 8 -5.07 7.48 -6.72
N LEU A 9 -5.45 6.20 -6.87
CA LEU A 9 -5.70 5.33 -5.73
C LEU A 9 -4.42 5.00 -4.95
N GLY A 10 -3.29 4.82 -5.63
CA GLY A 10 -1.99 4.62 -5.00
C GLY A 10 -1.58 5.83 -4.15
N ILE A 11 -1.75 7.04 -4.68
CA ILE A 11 -1.51 8.30 -3.93
C ILE A 11 -2.42 8.38 -2.70
N LEU A 12 -3.70 8.03 -2.83
CA LEU A 12 -4.65 8.05 -1.70
C LEU A 12 -4.25 7.04 -0.62
N ILE A 13 -3.93 5.80 -0.99
CA ILE A 13 -3.49 4.77 -0.05
C ILE A 13 -2.20 5.21 0.66
N TRP A 14 -1.21 5.71 -0.10
CA TRP A 14 0.03 6.24 0.46
C TRP A 14 -0.23 7.39 1.43
N SER A 15 -1.09 8.35 1.07
CA SER A 15 -1.43 9.50 1.91
C SER A 15 -2.06 9.07 3.24
N ILE A 16 -2.97 8.09 3.22
CA ILE A 16 -3.56 7.56 4.45
C ILE A 16 -2.52 6.75 5.25
N GLY A 17 -1.69 5.96 4.57
CA GLY A 17 -0.61 5.20 5.19
C GLY A 17 0.36 6.09 5.96
N ILE A 18 0.91 7.13 5.34
CA ILE A 18 1.86 8.03 6.01
C ILE A 18 1.23 8.76 7.20
N LEU A 19 -0.06 9.11 7.13
CA LEU A 19 -0.80 9.70 8.25
C LEU A 19 -0.93 8.71 9.42
N LEU A 20 -1.33 7.47 9.15
CA LEU A 20 -1.46 6.43 10.18
C LEU A 20 -0.11 6.10 10.81
N TYR A 21 0.94 5.98 10.00
CA TYR A 21 2.31 5.79 10.47
C TYR A 21 2.73 6.93 11.39
N SER A 22 2.52 8.17 10.95
CA SER A 22 2.90 9.37 11.72
C SER A 22 2.14 9.47 13.03
N ILE A 23 0.84 9.20 13.04
CA ILE A 23 0.03 9.20 14.26
C ILE A 23 0.54 8.11 15.22
N SER A 24 0.73 6.89 14.73
CA SER A 24 1.21 5.77 15.54
C SER A 24 2.61 6.02 16.11
N TYR A 25 3.50 6.63 15.33
CA TYR A 25 4.85 6.98 15.77
C TYR A 25 4.87 8.05 16.88
N ASN A 26 4.00 9.04 16.81
CA ASN A 26 3.97 10.16 17.78
C ASN A 26 3.17 9.87 19.06
N VAL A 27 2.35 8.82 19.07
CA VAL A 27 1.60 8.35 20.25
C VAL A 27 2.17 7.00 20.68
N PRO A 28 3.31 6.98 21.40
CA PRO A 28 3.96 5.73 21.77
C PRO A 28 3.14 4.96 22.80
N LEU A 29 2.78 3.73 22.45
CA LEU A 29 2.17 2.70 23.29
C LEU A 29 3.18 1.59 23.61
N LEU A 30 4.10 1.32 22.70
CA LEU A 30 5.21 0.36 22.83
C LEU A 30 6.54 1.07 23.08
N GLU A 31 7.51 0.35 23.64
CA GLU A 31 8.87 0.84 23.90
C GLU A 31 9.60 1.29 22.63
N ASN A 32 9.32 0.64 21.49
CA ASN A 32 9.87 1.02 20.19
C ASN A 32 8.78 1.65 19.29
N PRO A 33 8.76 2.99 19.14
CA PRO A 33 7.78 3.69 18.32
C PRO A 33 7.82 3.33 16.83
N GLU A 34 8.99 2.94 16.32
CA GLU A 34 9.16 2.54 14.92
C GLU A 34 8.52 1.17 14.66
N THR A 35 8.77 0.20 15.54
CA THR A 35 8.12 -1.11 15.47
C THR A 35 6.60 -0.98 15.59
N GLN A 36 6.12 -0.11 16.48
CA GLN A 36 4.69 0.17 16.62
C GLN A 36 4.08 0.76 15.34
N ALA A 37 4.75 1.75 14.74
CA ALA A 37 4.25 2.41 13.53
C ALA A 37 4.24 1.44 12.34
N ASN A 38 5.26 0.60 12.21
CA ASN A 38 5.30 -0.47 11.21
C ASN A 38 4.18 -1.51 11.42
N LEU A 39 3.93 -1.93 12.66
CA LEU A 39 2.84 -2.85 12.98
C LEU A 39 1.46 -2.25 12.68
N ALA A 40 1.26 -0.98 13.03
CA ALA A 40 0.03 -0.26 12.73
C ALA A 40 -0.21 -0.16 11.22
N LEU A 41 0.84 0.15 10.44
CA LEU A 41 0.77 0.13 8.98
C LEU A 41 0.45 -1.25 8.41
N PHE A 42 1.12 -2.30 8.91
CA PHE A 42 0.88 -3.69 8.48
C PHE A 42 -0.60 -4.06 8.62
N VAL A 43 -1.18 -3.82 9.81
CA VAL A 43 -2.62 -4.08 10.03
C VAL A 43 -3.51 -3.18 9.16
N ALA A 44 -3.16 -1.90 8.99
CA ALA A 44 -3.97 -0.95 8.23
C ALA A 44 -3.91 -1.15 6.70
N VAL A 45 -2.80 -1.68 6.18
CA VAL A 45 -2.59 -1.91 4.74
C VAL A 45 -3.61 -2.91 4.19
N ILE A 46 -3.97 -3.94 4.96
CA ILE A 46 -4.97 -4.93 4.54
C ILE A 46 -6.31 -4.27 4.13
N PRO A 47 -7.04 -3.56 5.01
CA PRO A 47 -8.30 -2.93 4.64
C PRO A 47 -8.12 -1.79 3.62
N LEU A 48 -7.00 -1.04 3.67
CA LEU A 48 -6.75 0.06 2.73
C LEU A 48 -6.59 -0.43 1.29
N VAL A 49 -5.75 -1.45 1.09
CA VAL A 49 -5.51 -2.04 -0.23
C VAL A 49 -6.77 -2.74 -0.72
N TRP A 50 -7.46 -3.48 0.16
CA TRP A 50 -8.73 -4.13 -0.18
C TRP A 50 -9.76 -3.12 -0.70
N PHE A 51 -9.92 -2.00 0.01
CA PHE A 51 -10.85 -0.94 -0.39
C PHE A 51 -10.40 -0.22 -1.67
N GLY A 52 -9.10 0.03 -1.82
CA GLY A 52 -8.53 0.60 -3.04
C GLY A 52 -8.78 -0.27 -4.27
N CYS A 53 -8.56 -1.58 -4.13
CA CYS A 53 -8.90 -2.56 -5.17
C CYS A 53 -10.40 -2.58 -5.46
N TRP A 54 -11.26 -2.59 -4.42
CA TRP A 54 -12.71 -2.52 -4.61
C TRP A 54 -13.15 -1.30 -5.41
N PHE A 55 -12.63 -0.12 -5.08
CA PHE A 55 -12.93 1.10 -5.81
C PHE A 55 -12.41 1.08 -7.25
N TYR A 56 -11.20 0.52 -7.47
CA TYR A 56 -10.65 0.35 -8.81
C TYR A 56 -11.55 -0.55 -9.68
N TYR A 57 -11.95 -1.71 -9.15
CA TYR A 57 -12.70 -2.74 -9.88
C TYR A 57 -14.17 -2.39 -10.13
N LYS A 58 -14.75 -1.45 -9.38
CA LYS A 58 -16.14 -0.98 -9.57
C LYS A 58 -16.45 -0.47 -11.00
N LYS A 59 -15.45 0.00 -11.75
CA LYS A 59 -15.63 0.54 -13.12
C LYS A 59 -14.72 -0.10 -14.18
N ASP A 60 -14.03 -1.19 -13.84
CA ASP A 60 -13.08 -1.91 -14.72
C ASP A 60 -12.78 -3.27 -14.12
N SER A 61 -13.45 -4.32 -14.61
CA SER A 61 -13.41 -5.65 -14.02
C SER A 61 -12.35 -6.57 -14.62
N GLN A 62 -11.71 -6.22 -15.73
CA GLN A 62 -10.96 -7.20 -16.52
C GLN A 62 -9.44 -7.20 -16.31
N THR A 63 -8.90 -6.20 -15.61
CA THR A 63 -7.45 -6.15 -15.35
C THR A 63 -7.08 -7.14 -14.23
N HIS A 64 -6.00 -7.92 -14.38
CA HIS A 64 -5.54 -8.85 -13.35
C HIS A 64 -5.07 -8.14 -12.07
N GLY A 65 -5.42 -8.68 -10.89
CA GLY A 65 -5.14 -8.12 -9.56
C GLY A 65 -3.68 -7.75 -9.34
N TYR A 66 -2.78 -8.68 -9.69
CA TYR A 66 -1.33 -8.46 -9.62
C TYR A 66 -0.86 -7.18 -10.32
N ARG A 67 -1.35 -6.87 -11.53
CA ARG A 67 -0.95 -5.64 -12.25
C ARG A 67 -1.47 -4.37 -11.57
N VAL A 68 -2.68 -4.44 -11.01
CA VAL A 68 -3.27 -3.33 -10.24
C VAL A 68 -2.48 -3.12 -8.95
N GLY A 69 -2.23 -4.19 -8.19
CA GLY A 69 -1.42 -4.16 -6.97
C GLY A 69 -0.02 -3.61 -7.19
N GLN A 70 0.67 -4.06 -8.25
CA GLN A 70 1.98 -3.52 -8.63
C GLN A 70 1.93 -2.02 -8.92
N THR A 71 0.92 -1.55 -9.67
CA THR A 71 0.82 -0.12 -10.01
C THR A 71 0.56 0.72 -8.77
N LEU A 72 -0.31 0.25 -7.87
CA LEU A 72 -0.61 0.90 -6.59
C LEU A 72 0.65 0.97 -5.72
N LEU A 73 1.34 -0.17 -5.55
CA LEU A 73 2.57 -0.25 -4.76
C LEU A 73 3.67 0.64 -5.35
N LEU A 74 3.96 0.55 -6.65
CA LEU A 74 5.00 1.37 -7.28
C LEU A 74 4.71 2.86 -7.14
N THR A 75 3.43 3.25 -7.20
CA THR A 75 3.04 4.65 -6.93
C THR A 75 3.38 5.04 -5.49
N ALA A 76 3.00 4.21 -4.50
CA ALA A 76 3.31 4.47 -3.10
C ALA A 76 4.82 4.52 -2.82
N VAL A 77 5.59 3.54 -3.32
CA VAL A 77 7.05 3.48 -3.18
C VAL A 77 7.74 4.68 -3.83
N THR A 78 7.24 5.15 -4.97
CA THR A 78 7.76 6.36 -5.61
C THR A 78 7.51 7.59 -4.73
N LEU A 79 6.32 7.70 -4.13
CA LEU A 79 6.02 8.78 -3.19
C LEU A 79 6.84 8.67 -1.91
N ASP A 80 7.15 7.46 -1.45
CA ASP A 80 8.06 7.26 -0.33
C ASP A 80 9.47 7.77 -0.65
N ALA A 81 9.99 7.45 -1.83
CA ALA A 81 11.29 7.96 -2.28
C ALA A 81 11.31 9.49 -2.42
N LEU A 82 10.22 10.09 -2.93
CA LEU A 82 10.15 11.53 -3.21
C LEU A 82 9.77 12.38 -2.01
N ILE A 83 8.98 11.83 -1.08
CA ILE A 83 8.36 12.60 0.01
C ILE A 83 8.71 11.97 1.37
N THR A 84 8.35 10.71 1.61
CA THR A 84 8.53 10.10 2.94
C THR A 84 9.99 10.13 3.38
N VAL A 85 10.91 9.70 2.52
CA VAL A 85 12.32 9.65 2.89
C VAL A 85 12.91 11.05 3.08
N PRO A 86 12.80 12.00 2.12
CA PRO A 86 13.41 13.32 2.29
C PRO A 86 12.83 14.14 3.44
N PHE A 87 11.52 14.02 3.72
CA PHE A 87 10.85 14.86 4.71
C PHE A 87 10.69 14.21 6.09
N PHE A 88 10.68 12.88 6.20
CA PHE A 88 10.45 12.18 7.48
C PHE A 88 11.63 11.33 7.94
N VAL A 89 12.39 10.74 7.02
CA VAL A 89 13.49 9.81 7.35
C VAL A 89 14.83 10.53 7.45
N ILE A 90 15.20 11.34 6.46
CA ILE A 90 16.47 12.08 6.45
C ILE A 90 16.60 13.01 7.67
N PRO A 91 15.56 13.77 8.09
CA PRO A 91 15.67 14.63 9.28
C PRO A 91 15.90 13.87 10.58
N LYS A 92 15.59 12.57 10.62
CA LYS A 92 15.83 11.69 11.77
C LYS A 92 17.19 10.96 11.69
N GLY A 93 18.03 11.31 10.71
CA GLY A 93 19.35 10.71 10.50
C GLY A 93 19.35 9.46 9.61
N GLY A 94 18.23 9.13 8.96
CA GLY A 94 18.16 8.03 8.00
C GLY A 94 18.56 8.43 6.58
N SER A 95 18.47 7.49 5.65
CA SER A 95 18.76 7.67 4.22
C SER A 95 17.80 6.86 3.35
N HIS A 96 17.81 7.08 2.03
CA HIS A 96 17.11 6.19 1.09
C HIS A 96 17.57 4.75 1.22
N TYR A 97 18.88 4.53 1.41
CA TYR A 97 19.42 3.21 1.58
C TYR A 97 18.82 2.54 2.82
N SER A 98 18.90 3.16 3.99
CA SER A 98 18.39 2.57 5.24
C SER A 98 16.90 2.27 5.18
N PHE A 99 16.09 3.14 4.54
CA PHE A 99 14.66 2.93 4.38
C PHE A 99 14.33 1.76 3.43
N PHE A 100 14.97 1.71 2.26
CA PHE A 100 14.68 0.65 1.28
C PHE A 100 15.39 -0.68 1.58
N THR A 101 16.33 -0.71 2.51
CA THR A 101 16.86 -1.98 3.06
C THR A 101 16.12 -2.45 4.30
N ASP A 102 15.16 -1.68 4.82
CA ASP A 102 14.41 -2.05 6.02
C ASP A 102 13.49 -3.26 5.74
N LEU A 103 13.51 -4.23 6.66
CA LEU A 103 12.69 -5.43 6.54
C LEU A 103 11.21 -5.14 6.71
N GLY A 104 10.85 -4.19 7.58
CA GLY A 104 9.45 -3.77 7.79
C GLY A 104 8.82 -3.23 6.51
N PHE A 105 9.57 -2.39 5.78
CA PHE A 105 9.14 -1.90 4.47
C PHE A 105 8.82 -3.04 3.49
N TRP A 106 9.72 -4.01 3.33
CA TRP A 106 9.51 -5.12 2.39
C TRP A 106 8.40 -6.07 2.83
N MET A 107 8.22 -6.30 4.14
CA MET A 107 7.10 -7.07 4.66
C MET A 107 5.76 -6.43 4.28
N ILE A 108 5.64 -5.11 4.48
CA ILE A 108 4.43 -4.35 4.11
C ILE A 108 4.24 -4.35 2.58
N ALA A 109 5.31 -4.20 1.80
CA ALA A 109 5.23 -4.22 0.34
C ALA A 109 4.74 -5.58 -0.20
N ILE A 110 5.23 -6.69 0.37
CA ILE A 110 4.79 -8.05 0.01
C ILE A 110 3.32 -8.25 0.42
N GLU A 111 2.95 -7.88 1.65
CA GLU A 111 1.57 -7.95 2.14
C GLU A 111 0.63 -7.16 1.22
N PHE A 112 1.01 -5.95 0.82
CA PHE A 112 0.25 -5.12 -0.10
C PHE A 112 -0.06 -5.87 -1.41
N LEU A 113 0.95 -6.49 -2.03
CA LEU A 113 0.76 -7.25 -3.29
C LEU A 113 -0.10 -8.48 -3.08
N LEU A 114 0.09 -9.19 -1.96
CA LEU A 114 -0.71 -10.36 -1.60
C LEU A 114 -2.18 -9.99 -1.44
N VAL A 115 -2.48 -8.93 -0.67
CA VAL A 115 -3.86 -8.45 -0.46
C VAL A 115 -4.51 -8.03 -1.77
N ALA A 116 -3.80 -7.28 -2.62
CA ALA A 116 -4.32 -6.86 -3.93
C ALA A 116 -4.61 -8.06 -4.86
N THR A 117 -3.74 -9.07 -4.83
CA THR A 117 -3.90 -10.28 -5.64
C THR A 117 -5.02 -11.15 -5.09
N LEU A 118 -5.11 -11.31 -3.78
CA LEU A 118 -6.15 -12.07 -3.09
C LEU A 118 -7.53 -11.44 -3.31
N TYR A 119 -7.64 -10.12 -3.27
CA TYR A 119 -8.88 -9.40 -3.62
C TYR A 119 -9.39 -9.82 -5.00
N TRP A 120 -8.49 -9.85 -5.98
CA TRP A 120 -8.87 -10.20 -7.36
C TRP A 120 -9.35 -11.65 -7.46
N TYR A 121 -8.65 -12.59 -6.85
CA TYR A 121 -9.09 -13.99 -6.85
C TYR A 121 -10.42 -14.19 -6.11
N ALA A 122 -10.62 -13.50 -4.99
CA ALA A 122 -11.82 -13.67 -4.16
C ALA A 122 -13.07 -12.97 -4.72
N ARG A 123 -12.92 -11.80 -5.36
CA ARG A 123 -14.07 -10.93 -5.72
C ARG A 123 -14.21 -10.67 -7.21
N VAL A 124 -13.12 -10.67 -7.98
CA VAL A 124 -13.14 -10.24 -9.39
C VAL A 124 -13.18 -11.45 -10.33
N ASN A 125 -12.31 -12.43 -10.11
CA ASN A 125 -12.23 -13.64 -10.95
C ASN A 125 -13.57 -14.41 -11.01
N PRO A 126 -14.33 -14.60 -9.91
CA PRO A 126 -15.64 -15.25 -9.98
C PRO A 126 -16.65 -14.49 -10.83
N GLN A 127 -16.62 -13.15 -10.79
CA GLN A 127 -17.52 -12.30 -11.58
C GLN A 127 -17.19 -12.36 -13.07
N ILE A 128 -15.89 -12.38 -13.43
CA ILE A 128 -15.46 -12.55 -14.82
C ILE A 128 -15.94 -13.90 -15.36
N ASN A 129 -15.79 -14.97 -14.59
CA ASN A 129 -16.18 -16.31 -15.02
C ASN A 129 -17.70 -16.48 -15.14
N ALA A 130 -18.47 -15.90 -14.21
CA ALA A 130 -19.94 -15.88 -14.29
C ALA A 130 -20.47 -15.09 -15.50
N SER A 131 -19.76 -14.04 -15.94
CA SER A 131 -20.14 -13.26 -17.13
C SER A 131 -19.82 -13.94 -18.48
N LYS A 132 -19.01 -15.01 -18.46
CA LYS A 132 -18.61 -15.76 -19.65
C LYS A 132 -19.47 -17.03 -19.90
N GLN A 133 -20.29 -17.42 -18.92
CA GLN A 133 -21.29 -18.47 -19.04
C GLN A 133 -22.61 -17.88 -19.55
#